data_AF-A0A3D4X1V0-F1
#
_entry.id   AF-A0A3D4X1V0-F1
#
_cell.length_a   1.000
_cell.length_b   1.000
_cell.length_c   1.000
_cell.angle_alpha   90.00
_cell.angle_beta   90.00
_cell.angle_gamma   90.00
#
_symmetry.space_group_name_H-M   'P 1'
#
loop_
_entity.id
_entity.type
_entity.pdbx_description
1 polymer ?
#
loop_
_entity_poly.entity_id
_entity_poly.type
_entity_poly.pdbx_seq_one_letter_code
_entity_poly.pdbx_strand_id
1 'polypeptide(L)'
;MEQPPELTIERSSPWPRRFTVLPLFVPLSLLGGLFPSFSLTANLYVLLLGGALMVAGMSSRMPRIAAPDELPPGVVWWLLPIGLLTVFEVATYALGSTHHFPTLSLLADPLLDGYLLRSLGYFGWLTVFWGMVRR
;
A
#
# COMPACT_ATOMS: atom_id res chain seq x y z
N MET A 1 -33.54 2.78 46.75
CA MET A 1 -32.77 3.51 45.73
C MET A 1 -32.10 2.46 44.88
N GLU A 2 -32.71 2.10 43.76
CA GLU A 2 -32.20 1.07 42.85
C GLU A 2 -31.16 1.71 41.93
N GLN A 3 -29.92 1.24 41.97
CA GLN A 3 -28.87 1.65 41.05
C GLN A 3 -29.23 1.14 39.65
N PRO A 4 -29.26 1.99 38.61
CA PRO A 4 -29.49 1.53 37.25
C PRO A 4 -28.35 0.59 36.83
N PRO A 5 -28.64 -0.50 36.10
CA PRO A 5 -27.62 -1.44 35.66
C PRO A 5 -26.65 -0.70 34.73
N GLU A 6 -25.38 -0.62 35.13
CA GLU A 6 -24.30 -0.19 34.26
C GLU A 6 -24.33 -1.09 33.03
N LEU A 7 -24.72 -0.51 31.89
CA LEU A 7 -24.56 -1.12 30.57
C LEU A 7 -23.06 -1.27 30.34
N THR A 8 -22.52 -2.42 30.72
CA THR A 8 -21.19 -2.88 30.31
C THR A 8 -21.24 -3.03 28.80
N ILE A 9 -20.91 -1.95 28.08
CA ILE A 9 -20.64 -2.03 26.65
C ILE A 9 -19.43 -2.95 26.53
N GLU A 10 -19.70 -4.22 26.22
CA GLU A 10 -18.71 -5.18 25.82
C GLU A 10 -17.96 -4.54 24.65
N ARG A 11 -16.72 -4.08 24.90
CA ARG A 11 -15.85 -3.56 23.87
C ARG A 11 -15.61 -4.72 22.92
N SER A 12 -16.43 -4.83 21.88
CA SER A 12 -16.18 -5.76 20.78
C SER A 12 -14.73 -5.55 20.37
N SER A 13 -13.90 -6.56 20.60
CA SER A 13 -12.48 -6.47 20.31
C SER A 13 -12.38 -6.12 18.81
N PRO A 14 -11.67 -5.05 18.41
CA PRO A 14 -11.56 -4.67 16.99
C PRO A 14 -10.68 -5.64 16.18
N TRP A 15 -10.05 -6.61 16.86
CA TRP A 15 -9.05 -7.52 16.34
C TRP A 15 -9.53 -8.53 15.26
N PRO A 16 -10.64 -9.27 15.43
CA PRO A 16 -11.06 -10.26 14.42
C PRO A 16 -11.47 -9.61 13.10
N ARG A 17 -11.97 -8.36 13.14
CA ARG A 17 -12.33 -7.59 11.94
C ARG A 17 -11.11 -7.16 11.12
N ARG A 18 -9.93 -6.99 11.73
CA ARG A 18 -8.72 -6.47 11.05
C ARG A 18 -8.15 -7.50 10.07
N PHE A 19 -8.21 -8.78 10.40
CA PHE A 19 -7.63 -9.85 9.59
C PHE A 19 -8.61 -10.51 8.61
N THR A 20 -9.90 -10.18 8.66
CA THR A 20 -10.92 -10.77 7.76
C THR A 20 -10.61 -10.54 6.28
N VAL A 21 -9.84 -9.50 5.94
CA VAL A 21 -9.59 -9.07 4.56
C VAL A 21 -8.23 -9.56 4.04
N LEU A 22 -7.36 -10.06 4.92
CA LEU A 22 -6.06 -10.63 4.53
C LEU A 22 -6.19 -11.82 3.56
N PRO A 23 -7.14 -12.76 3.75
CA PRO A 23 -7.34 -13.86 2.80
C PRO A 23 -7.64 -13.39 1.38
N LEU A 24 -8.28 -12.23 1.20
CA LEU A 24 -8.55 -11.65 -0.12
C LEU A 24 -7.28 -11.12 -0.80
N PHE A 25 -6.27 -10.69 -0.02
CA PHE A 25 -5.02 -10.21 -0.58
C PHE A 25 -4.18 -11.32 -1.19
N VAL A 26 -4.32 -12.56 -0.74
CA VAL A 26 -3.59 -13.70 -1.30
C VAL A 26 -3.86 -13.88 -2.80
N PRO A 27 -5.09 -14.11 -3.28
CA PRO A 27 -5.36 -14.29 -4.70
C PRO A 27 -5.04 -13.04 -5.53
N LEU A 28 -5.26 -11.83 -4.99
CA LEU A 28 -4.88 -10.59 -5.68
C LEU A 28 -3.36 -10.49 -5.86
N SER A 29 -2.60 -10.85 -4.84
CA SER A 29 -1.14 -10.80 -4.90
C SER A 29 -0.56 -11.82 -5.88
N LEU A 30 -1.12 -13.02 -5.91
CA LEU A 30 -0.76 -14.07 -6.87
C LEU A 30 -1.08 -13.62 -8.30
N LEU A 31 -2.25 -13.00 -8.52
CA LEU A 31 -2.61 -12.43 -9.82
C LEU A 31 -1.63 -11.32 -10.24
N GLY A 32 -1.27 -10.43 -9.33
CA GLY A 32 -0.25 -9.41 -9.56
C GLY A 32 1.11 -10.00 -9.94
N GLY A 33 1.49 -11.11 -9.32
CA GLY A 33 2.72 -11.84 -9.60
C GLY A 33 2.85 -12.35 -11.04
N LEU A 34 1.75 -12.51 -11.76
CA LEU A 34 1.78 -12.93 -13.17
C LEU A 34 2.32 -11.85 -14.11
N PHE A 35 2.22 -10.56 -13.73
CA PHE A 35 2.66 -9.46 -14.58
C PHE A 35 4.17 -9.23 -14.44
N PRO A 36 4.93 -9.09 -15.55
CA PRO A 36 6.34 -8.76 -15.49
C PRO A 36 6.59 -7.45 -14.72
N SER A 37 7.68 -7.40 -13.96
CA SER A 37 8.07 -6.25 -13.16
C SER A 37 8.17 -4.99 -14.02
N PHE A 38 7.66 -3.87 -13.49
CA PHE A 38 7.65 -2.56 -14.14
C PHE A 38 7.04 -2.49 -15.56
N SER A 39 6.33 -3.53 -15.99
CA SER A 39 5.62 -3.54 -17.28
C SER A 39 4.38 -2.65 -17.26
N LEU A 40 3.87 -2.32 -18.44
CA LEU A 40 2.60 -1.56 -18.56
C LEU A 40 1.45 -2.29 -17.83
N THR A 41 1.36 -3.61 -17.95
CA THR A 41 0.29 -4.40 -17.33
C THR A 41 0.39 -4.41 -15.80
N ALA A 42 1.61 -4.52 -15.26
CA ALA A 42 1.84 -4.39 -13.82
C ALA A 42 1.44 -2.99 -13.30
N ASN A 43 1.83 -1.94 -14.02
CA ASN A 43 1.44 -0.56 -13.65
C ASN A 43 -0.08 -0.36 -13.70
N LEU A 44 -0.76 -0.84 -14.74
CA LEU A 44 -2.22 -0.79 -14.82
C LEU A 44 -2.89 -1.58 -13.69
N TYR A 45 -2.34 -2.74 -13.33
CA TYR A 45 -2.84 -3.54 -12.21
C TYR A 45 -2.74 -2.78 -10.89
N VAL A 46 -1.59 -2.17 -10.60
CA VAL A 46 -1.40 -1.33 -9.40
C VAL A 46 -2.37 -0.15 -9.39
N LEU A 47 -2.53 0.56 -10.51
CA LEU A 47 -3.44 1.70 -10.62
C LEU A 47 -4.90 1.30 -10.38
N LEU A 48 -5.35 0.20 -11.01
CA LEU A 48 -6.71 -0.29 -10.85
C LEU A 48 -6.97 -0.77 -9.42
N LEU A 49 -6.07 -1.59 -8.87
CA LEU A 49 -6.24 -2.14 -7.53
C LEU A 49 -6.11 -1.05 -6.45
N GLY A 50 -5.09 -0.20 -6.55
CA GLY A 50 -4.89 0.93 -5.65
C GLY A 50 -6.02 1.95 -5.73
N GLY A 51 -6.50 2.28 -6.94
CA GLY A 51 -7.65 3.15 -7.14
C GLY A 51 -8.93 2.57 -6.53
N ALA A 52 -9.18 1.27 -6.74
CA ALA A 52 -10.32 0.58 -6.11
C ALA A 52 -10.24 0.61 -4.58
N LEU A 53 -9.06 0.40 -4.00
CA LEU A 53 -8.84 0.49 -2.55
C LEU A 53 -9.03 1.93 -2.03
N MET A 54 -8.57 2.94 -2.77
CA MET A 54 -8.78 4.34 -2.43
C MET A 54 -10.27 4.68 -2.42
N VAL A 55 -11.02 4.31 -3.46
CA VAL A 55 -12.48 4.50 -3.52
C VAL A 55 -13.19 3.76 -2.39
N ALA A 56 -12.77 2.53 -2.09
CA ALA A 56 -13.31 1.76 -0.97
C ALA A 56 -13.06 2.45 0.38
N GLY A 57 -11.86 3.01 0.60
CA GLY A 57 -11.53 3.76 1.80
C GLY A 57 -12.26 5.10 1.93
N MET A 58 -12.60 5.74 0.80
CA MET A 58 -13.40 6.97 0.78
C MET A 58 -14.90 6.70 1.07
N SER A 59 -15.37 5.48 0.86
CA SER A 59 -16.76 5.07 1.12
C SER A 59 -17.14 5.23 2.60
N SER A 60 -18.38 5.61 2.87
CA SER A 60 -18.93 5.70 4.25
C SER A 60 -19.07 4.33 4.94
N ARG A 61 -18.79 3.24 4.22
CA ARG A 61 -18.89 1.87 4.74
C ARG A 61 -17.70 1.45 5.61
N MET A 62 -16.59 2.21 5.59
CA MET A 62 -15.42 1.94 6.42
C MET A 62 -15.30 2.97 7.54
N PRO A 63 -14.91 2.56 8.77
CA PRO A 63 -14.61 3.50 9.85
C PRO A 63 -13.53 4.48 9.38
N ARG A 64 -13.84 5.79 9.39
CA ARG A 64 -12.86 6.82 9.03
C ARG A 64 -11.99 7.13 10.23
N ILE A 65 -10.68 7.13 10.00
CA ILE A 65 -9.70 7.72 10.90
C ILE A 65 -9.74 9.23 10.65
N ALA A 66 -9.84 10.04 11.70
CA ALA A 66 -9.70 11.48 11.57
C ALA A 66 -8.30 11.77 11.02
N ALA A 67 -8.22 12.48 9.89
CA ALA A 67 -6.94 12.97 9.41
C ALA A 67 -6.38 13.97 10.44
N PRO A 68 -5.06 14.00 10.67
CA PRO A 68 -4.46 15.03 11.49
C PRO A 68 -4.68 16.41 10.84
N ASP A 69 -4.98 17.43 11.65
CA ASP A 69 -5.23 18.80 11.17
C ASP A 69 -3.97 19.40 10.51
N GLU A 70 -2.79 19.00 10.97
CA GLU A 70 -1.51 19.40 10.43
C GLU A 70 -0.61 18.18 10.20
N LEU A 71 0.22 18.23 9.14
CA LEU A 71 1.21 17.19 8.89
C LEU A 71 2.34 17.32 9.94
N PRO A 72 2.65 16.24 10.68
CA PRO A 72 3.72 16.31 11.66
C PRO A 72 5.06 16.56 10.95
N PRO A 73 6.00 17.28 11.57
CA PRO A 73 7.29 17.64 10.95
C PRO A 73 8.09 16.41 10.51
N GLY A 74 7.87 15.25 11.13
CA GLY A 74 8.46 13.97 10.73
C GLY A 74 8.13 13.52 9.31
N VAL A 75 7.06 14.04 8.69
CA VAL A 75 6.68 13.72 7.30
C VAL A 75 7.78 14.12 6.31
N VAL A 76 8.51 15.21 6.57
CA VAL A 76 9.59 15.68 5.70
C VAL A 76 10.68 14.61 5.54
N TRP A 77 11.00 13.88 6.61
CA TRP A 77 11.99 12.80 6.58
C TRP A 77 11.59 11.61 5.69
N TRP A 78 10.31 11.51 5.34
CA TRP A 78 9.81 10.53 4.37
C TRP A 78 9.65 11.13 2.97
N LEU A 79 9.06 12.32 2.87
CA LEU A 79 8.81 12.94 1.57
C LEU A 79 10.10 13.34 0.84
N LEU A 80 11.12 13.82 1.56
CA LEU A 80 12.37 14.24 0.95
C LEU A 80 13.08 13.08 0.24
N PRO A 81 13.36 11.91 0.87
CA PRO A 81 14.01 10.81 0.16
C PRO A 81 13.12 10.26 -0.97
N ILE A 82 11.80 10.14 -0.76
CA ILE A 82 10.89 9.67 -1.82
C ILE A 82 10.91 10.62 -3.02
N GLY A 83 10.85 11.94 -2.77
CA GLY A 83 10.89 12.96 -3.81
C GLY A 83 12.21 12.94 -4.57
N LEU A 84 13.34 12.85 -3.85
CA LEU A 84 14.67 12.77 -4.46
C LEU A 84 14.81 11.53 -5.35
N LEU A 85 14.41 10.36 -4.86
CA LEU A 85 14.45 9.11 -5.62
C LEU A 85 13.54 9.17 -6.85
N THR A 86 12.37 9.79 -6.72
CA THR A 86 11.43 10.00 -7.83
C THR A 86 12.01 10.92 -8.90
N VAL A 87 12.63 12.04 -8.50
CA VAL A 87 13.30 12.97 -9.43
C VAL A 87 14.45 12.26 -10.15
N PHE A 88 15.25 11.48 -9.42
CA PHE A 88 16.33 10.70 -10.01
C PHE A 88 15.81 9.69 -11.04
N GLU A 89 14.74 8.96 -10.71
CA GLU A 89 14.09 7.99 -11.61
C GLU A 89 13.60 8.65 -12.89
N VAL A 90 12.84 9.75 -12.77
CA VAL A 90 12.27 10.47 -13.91
C VAL A 90 13.39 11.08 -14.77
N ALA A 91 14.41 11.68 -14.15
CA ALA A 91 15.53 12.28 -14.87
C ALA A 91 16.34 11.23 -15.64
N THR A 92 16.68 10.10 -15.00
CA THR A 92 17.43 9.02 -15.66
C THR A 92 16.62 8.36 -16.78
N TYR A 93 15.31 8.19 -16.61
CA TYR A 93 14.42 7.73 -17.67
C TYR A 93 14.38 8.73 -18.85
N ALA A 94 14.16 10.01 -18.58
CA ALA A 94 14.02 11.04 -19.61
C ALA A 94 15.32 11.30 -20.40
N LEU A 95 16.47 11.15 -19.76
CA LEU A 95 17.79 11.32 -20.38
C LEU A 95 18.26 10.09 -21.17
N GLY A 96 17.45 9.04 -21.25
CA GLY A 96 17.79 7.80 -21.95
C GLY A 96 18.69 6.89 -21.11
N SER A 97 18.07 6.25 -20.10
CA SER A 97 18.71 5.29 -19.19
C SER A 97 19.69 4.35 -19.91
N THR A 98 20.93 4.30 -19.41
CA THR A 98 22.00 3.43 -19.94
C THR A 98 22.48 2.46 -18.85
N HIS A 99 23.30 1.46 -19.21
CA HIS A 99 23.89 0.56 -18.22
C HIS A 99 24.75 1.27 -17.16
N HIS A 100 25.34 2.43 -17.48
CA HIS A 100 26.13 3.21 -16.52
C HIS A 100 25.25 4.08 -15.61
N PHE A 101 24.05 4.42 -16.06
CA PHE A 101 23.08 5.23 -15.32
C PHE A 101 21.69 4.60 -15.41
N PRO A 102 21.48 3.43 -14.79
CA PRO A 102 20.20 2.74 -14.83
C PRO A 102 19.18 3.45 -13.94
N THR A 103 17.92 3.45 -14.36
CA THR A 103 16.78 3.76 -13.48
C THR A 103 16.76 2.82 -12.27
N LEU A 104 16.22 3.28 -11.15
CA LEU A 104 15.93 2.49 -9.96
C LEU A 104 15.01 1.29 -10.29
N SER A 105 14.04 1.45 -11.20
CA SER A 105 13.23 0.32 -11.67
C SER A 105 14.07 -0.78 -12.31
N LEU A 106 15.02 -0.44 -13.18
CA LEU A 106 15.96 -1.42 -13.76
C LEU A 106 16.85 -2.07 -12.70
N LEU A 107 17.28 -1.33 -11.67
CA LEU A 107 18.06 -1.90 -10.56
C LEU A 107 17.23 -2.86 -9.70
N ALA A 108 15.93 -2.60 -9.55
CA ALA A 108 15.01 -3.44 -8.79
C ALA A 108 14.51 -4.65 -9.58
N ASP A 109 14.60 -4.63 -10.92
CA ASP A 109 14.07 -5.68 -11.79
C ASP A 109 14.59 -7.09 -11.46
N PRO A 110 15.90 -7.32 -11.24
CA PRO A 110 16.42 -8.65 -10.89
C PRO A 110 15.89 -9.17 -9.54
N LEU A 111 15.57 -8.26 -8.61
CA LEU A 111 15.00 -8.63 -7.31
C LEU A 111 13.54 -9.09 -7.45
N LEU A 112 12.85 -8.64 -8.50
CA LEU A 112 11.44 -8.93 -8.75
C LEU A 112 11.25 -9.85 -9.96
N ASP A 113 12.31 -10.51 -10.45
CA ASP A 113 12.19 -11.39 -11.61
C ASP A 113 11.31 -12.63 -11.28
N GLY A 114 11.49 -13.18 -10.08
CA GLY A 114 10.74 -14.33 -9.60
C GLY A 114 9.26 -14.03 -9.33
N TYR A 115 8.37 -14.89 -9.85
CA TYR A 115 6.93 -14.86 -9.59
C TYR A 115 6.59 -14.76 -8.09
N LEU A 116 7.30 -15.55 -7.27
CA LEU A 116 7.09 -15.56 -5.81
C LEU A 116 7.46 -14.22 -5.17
N LEU A 117 8.59 -13.62 -5.57
CA LEU A 117 9.00 -12.33 -5.01
C LEU A 117 8.04 -11.21 -5.40
N ARG A 118 7.57 -11.19 -6.66
CA ARG A 118 6.50 -10.26 -7.08
C ARG A 118 5.24 -10.45 -6.26
N SER A 119 4.78 -11.69 -6.11
CA SER A 119 3.58 -12.01 -5.34
C SER A 119 3.72 -11.57 -3.88
N LEU A 120 4.87 -11.81 -3.26
CA LEU A 120 5.16 -11.35 -1.89
C LEU A 120 5.22 -9.82 -1.80
N GLY A 121 5.78 -9.15 -2.81
CA GLY A 121 5.79 -7.69 -2.92
C GLY A 121 4.38 -7.10 -2.93
N TYR A 122 3.50 -7.63 -3.79
CA TYR A 122 2.09 -7.23 -3.81
C TYR A 122 1.37 -7.51 -2.49
N PHE A 123 1.62 -8.67 -1.88
CA PHE A 123 1.02 -9.03 -0.60
C PHE A 123 1.46 -8.10 0.53
N GLY A 124 2.75 -7.78 0.59
CA GLY A 124 3.31 -6.81 1.53
C GLY A 124 2.70 -5.43 1.33
N TRP A 125 2.62 -4.96 0.08
CA TRP A 125 2.02 -3.67 -0.27
C TRP A 125 0.55 -3.56 0.17
N LEU A 126 -0.27 -4.57 -0.13
CA LEU A 126 -1.69 -4.61 0.28
C LEU A 126 -1.83 -4.67 1.80
N THR A 127 -1.01 -5.47 2.48
CA THR A 127 -1.06 -5.63 3.93
C THR A 127 -0.64 -4.35 4.65
N VAL A 128 0.42 -3.68 4.19
CA VAL A 128 0.88 -2.40 4.73
C VAL A 128 -0.19 -1.32 4.54
N PHE A 129 -0.76 -1.21 3.33
CA PHE A 129 -1.86 -0.28 3.06
C PHE A 129 -3.04 -0.51 4.03
N TRP A 130 -3.48 -1.76 4.16
CA TRP A 130 -4.58 -2.11 5.04
C TRP A 130 -4.28 -1.82 6.51
N GLY A 131 -3.04 -2.09 6.93
CA GLY A 131 -2.56 -1.77 8.27
C GLY A 131 -2.56 -0.27 8.56
N MET A 132 -2.25 0.57 7.56
CA MET A 132 -2.30 2.03 7.67
C MET A 132 -3.73 2.57 7.76
N VAL A 133 -4.65 2.06 6.94
CA VAL A 133 -6.06 2.54 6.89
C VAL A 133 -6.89 2.14 8.12
N ARG A 134 -6.41 1.21 8.95
CA ARG A 134 -7.14 0.72 10.16
C ARG A 134 -6.52 1.11 11.50
N ARG A 135 -5.51 1.99 11.51
CA ARG A 135 -4.92 2.54 12.76
C ARG A 135 -5.93 3.39 13.51
#